data_AF-A0A2P6MBL3-F1
#
_entry.id   AF-A0A2P6MBL3-F1
#
_cell.length_a   1.000
_cell.length_b   1.000
_cell.length_c   1.000
_cell.angle_alpha   90.00
_cell.angle_beta   90.00
_cell.angle_gamma   90.00
#
_symmetry.space_group_name_H-M   'P 1'
#
loop_
_entity.id
_entity.type
_entity.pdbx_description
1 polymer ?
#
loop_
_entity_poly.entity_id
_entity_poly.type
_entity_poly.pdbx_seq_one_letter_code
_entity_poly.pdbx_strand_id
1 'polypeptide(L)'
;MLAGGGAIAAYQAYSTPYAEVVSATPITEKEPIYGDVVASNAITEMRTGERQVCTEREVEKRRAERFGDKDGMVVGAVVGGLLGNQVGKGDGRKLATVAGAVGGAYAGREIDRRHQGGQKYTEVEQVCETVTEPREEIVGYDVTYRSEGELGSMRVDRKPGAQVLLGERDRIVGYDVTWRYEGQTGQLVMDEDPGDRLPVADGVIAVAGKDTPPKG
;
A
#
# COMPACT_ATOMS: atom_id res chain seq x y z
N MET A 1 34.55 -88.54 -32.49
CA MET A 1 33.33 -87.81 -32.06
C MET A 1 33.76 -86.40 -31.66
N LEU A 2 33.36 -85.39 -32.44
CA LEU A 2 33.66 -83.98 -32.20
C LEU A 2 32.73 -83.46 -31.11
N ALA A 3 33.28 -83.07 -29.96
CA ALA A 3 32.55 -82.35 -28.92
C ALA A 3 32.62 -80.84 -29.24
N GLY A 4 31.54 -80.30 -29.80
CA GLY A 4 31.37 -78.87 -30.00
C GLY A 4 30.99 -78.19 -28.69
N GLY A 5 31.92 -77.44 -28.10
CA GLY A 5 31.65 -76.55 -26.97
C GLY A 5 31.12 -75.22 -27.46
N GLY A 6 29.81 -74.97 -27.30
CA GLY A 6 29.22 -73.66 -27.52
C GLY A 6 29.47 -72.76 -26.31
N ALA A 7 30.21 -71.67 -26.50
CA ALA A 7 30.28 -70.59 -25.52
C ALA A 7 29.00 -69.75 -25.63
N ILE A 8 28.13 -69.84 -24.63
CA ILE A 8 27.00 -68.92 -24.49
C ILE A 8 27.57 -67.65 -23.84
N ALA A 9 27.77 -66.61 -24.64
CA ALA A 9 28.02 -65.28 -24.12
C ALA A 9 26.74 -64.81 -23.40
N ALA A 10 26.74 -64.90 -22.07
CA ALA A 10 25.70 -64.31 -21.24
C ALA A 10 25.82 -62.80 -21.36
N TYR A 11 24.95 -62.18 -22.15
CA TYR A 11 24.70 -60.74 -22.06
C TYR A 11 24.12 -60.48 -20.68
N GLN A 12 24.97 -60.11 -19.72
CA GLN A 12 24.51 -59.55 -18.45
C GLN A 12 23.79 -58.24 -18.78
N ALA A 13 22.47 -58.28 -18.71
CA ALA A 13 21.66 -57.08 -18.67
C ALA A 13 22.02 -56.33 -17.40
N TYR A 14 22.91 -55.33 -17.51
CA TYR A 14 23.14 -54.36 -16.45
C TYR A 14 21.84 -53.56 -16.29
N SER A 15 20.98 -53.98 -15.36
CA SER A 15 19.90 -53.13 -14.89
C SER A 15 20.54 -51.94 -14.20
N THR A 16 20.38 -50.74 -14.75
CA THR A 16 20.83 -49.51 -14.07
C THR A 16 20.12 -49.44 -12.72
N PRO A 17 20.86 -49.33 -11.60
CA PRO A 17 20.24 -49.15 -10.30
C PRO A 17 19.44 -47.85 -10.28
N TYR A 18 18.37 -47.82 -9.48
CA TYR A 18 17.53 -46.64 -9.29
C TYR A 18 17.41 -46.32 -7.80
N ALA A 19 17.47 -45.03 -7.47
CA ALA A 19 17.09 -44.51 -6.17
C ALA A 19 15.58 -44.23 -6.14
N GLU A 20 14.97 -44.49 -5.00
CA GLU A 20 13.57 -44.15 -4.71
C GLU A 20 13.47 -42.64 -4.44
N VAL A 21 12.50 -41.95 -5.06
CA VAL A 21 12.17 -40.56 -4.70
C VAL A 21 11.22 -40.59 -3.50
N VAL A 22 11.70 -40.13 -2.35
CA VAL A 22 10.91 -40.09 -1.11
C VAL A 22 9.95 -38.90 -1.11
N SER A 23 10.39 -37.75 -1.63
CA SER A 23 9.55 -36.57 -1.83
C SER A 23 10.11 -35.66 -2.92
N ALA A 24 9.22 -35.01 -3.67
CA ALA A 24 9.56 -33.99 -4.64
C ALA A 24 8.68 -32.76 -4.40
N THR A 25 9.24 -31.73 -3.75
CA THR A 25 8.49 -30.51 -3.43
C THR A 25 8.80 -29.44 -4.48
N PRO A 26 7.80 -28.92 -5.22
CA PRO A 26 8.04 -27.91 -6.23
C PRO A 26 8.52 -26.60 -5.60
N ILE A 27 9.59 -26.05 -6.15
CA ILE A 27 10.10 -24.72 -5.85
C ILE A 27 9.44 -23.76 -6.84
N THR A 28 8.75 -22.76 -6.32
CA THR A 28 7.97 -21.82 -7.13
C THR A 28 8.49 -20.39 -6.99
N GLU A 29 8.41 -19.64 -8.08
CA GLU A 29 8.69 -18.21 -8.12
C GLU A 29 7.47 -17.44 -8.62
N LYS A 30 7.30 -16.20 -8.12
CA LYS A 30 6.26 -15.29 -8.57
C LYS A 30 6.64 -14.70 -9.94
N GLU A 31 5.86 -15.03 -10.96
CA GLU A 31 6.00 -14.46 -12.30
C GLU A 31 4.87 -13.45 -12.55
N PRO A 32 5.19 -12.17 -12.83
CA PRO A 32 4.18 -11.17 -13.12
C PRO A 32 3.54 -11.40 -14.50
N ILE A 33 2.22 -11.27 -14.55
CA ILE A 33 1.44 -11.40 -15.79
C ILE A 33 1.01 -10.01 -16.24
N TYR A 34 1.28 -9.68 -17.50
CA TYR A 34 0.90 -8.41 -18.12
C TYR A 34 -0.14 -8.62 -19.21
N GLY A 35 -1.00 -7.62 -19.38
CA GLY A 35 -1.89 -7.49 -20.53
C GLY A 35 -1.60 -6.20 -21.29
N ASP A 36 -1.82 -6.21 -22.60
CA ASP A 36 -1.69 -5.02 -23.45
C ASP A 36 -2.92 -4.14 -23.29
N VAL A 37 -2.73 -2.85 -23.01
CA VAL A 37 -3.82 -1.91 -22.79
C VAL A 37 -4.45 -1.53 -24.13
N VAL A 38 -5.74 -1.80 -24.26
CA VAL A 38 -6.55 -1.47 -25.46
C VAL A 38 -7.30 -0.15 -25.26
N ALA A 39 -7.84 0.09 -24.06
CA ALA A 39 -8.52 1.33 -23.72
C ALA A 39 -8.32 1.69 -22.24
N SER A 40 -8.32 2.99 -21.93
CA SER A 40 -8.30 3.49 -20.55
C SER A 40 -9.25 4.67 -20.40
N ASN A 41 -10.36 4.43 -19.69
CA ASN A 41 -11.39 5.43 -19.44
C ASN A 41 -11.23 5.97 -18.01
N ALA A 42 -11.14 7.30 -17.86
CA ALA A 42 -11.06 7.91 -16.55
C ALA A 42 -12.41 7.81 -15.82
N ILE A 43 -12.36 7.51 -14.53
CA ILE A 43 -13.50 7.50 -13.62
C ILE A 43 -13.44 8.79 -12.83
N THR A 44 -14.45 9.63 -12.97
CA THR A 44 -14.53 10.92 -12.27
C THR A 44 -15.59 10.88 -11.18
N GLU A 45 -15.27 11.48 -10.03
CA GLU A 45 -16.20 11.67 -8.92
C GLU A 45 -16.24 13.13 -8.51
N MET A 46 -17.42 13.59 -8.12
CA MET A 46 -17.59 14.91 -7.52
C MET A 46 -17.17 14.82 -6.05
N ARG A 47 -16.07 15.48 -5.70
CA ARG A 47 -15.59 15.60 -4.33
C ARG A 47 -15.73 17.03 -3.85
N THR A 48 -16.05 17.19 -2.59
CA THR A 48 -16.13 18.50 -1.97
C THR A 48 -14.72 18.94 -1.56
N GLY A 49 -14.21 20.01 -2.18
CA GLY A 49 -12.93 20.62 -1.84
C GLY A 49 -13.13 21.91 -1.03
N GLU A 50 -12.16 22.23 -0.19
CA GLU A 50 -12.08 23.53 0.49
C GLU A 50 -11.01 24.38 -0.19
N ARG A 51 -11.31 25.65 -0.46
CA ARG A 51 -10.30 26.65 -0.82
C ARG A 51 -10.48 27.91 0.02
N GLN A 52 -9.38 28.56 0.37
CA GLN A 52 -9.43 29.86 1.01
C GLN A 52 -9.56 30.97 -0.03
N VAL A 53 -10.51 31.85 0.20
CA VAL A 53 -10.75 33.04 -0.61
C VAL A 53 -10.51 34.25 0.28
N CYS A 54 -9.39 34.93 0.03
CA CYS A 54 -9.03 36.14 0.75
C CYS A 54 -9.51 37.36 -0.03
N THR A 55 -10.34 38.19 0.59
CA THR A 55 -10.83 39.45 0.02
C THR A 55 -10.45 40.62 0.92
N GLU A 56 -10.11 41.74 0.31
CA GLU A 56 -9.90 42.99 1.05
C GLU A 56 -11.27 43.56 1.41
N ARG A 57 -11.52 43.74 2.71
CA ARG A 57 -12.76 44.34 3.21
C ARG A 57 -12.43 45.50 4.11
N GLU A 58 -13.17 46.58 3.93
CA GLU A 58 -13.20 47.70 4.85
C GLU A 58 -13.90 47.27 6.15
N VAL A 59 -13.13 47.16 7.23
CA VAL A 59 -13.66 46.85 8.55
C VAL A 59 -13.64 48.09 9.41
N GLU A 60 -14.78 48.39 10.05
CA GLU A 60 -14.90 49.52 10.98
C GLU A 60 -14.34 49.08 12.34
N LYS A 61 -13.14 49.55 12.69
CA LYS A 61 -12.51 49.27 13.99
C LYS A 61 -12.74 50.44 14.94
N ARG A 62 -12.93 50.11 16.22
CA ARG A 62 -12.92 51.09 17.32
C ARG A 62 -11.55 51.10 17.94
N ARG A 63 -10.92 52.27 17.99
CA ARG A 63 -9.67 52.45 18.73
C ARG A 63 -9.95 52.17 20.21
N ALA A 64 -9.14 51.31 20.84
CA ALA A 64 -9.19 51.14 22.28
C ALA A 64 -8.90 52.50 22.95
N GLU A 65 -9.81 52.94 23.80
CA GLU A 65 -9.69 54.20 24.52
C GLU A 65 -8.45 54.12 25.41
N ARG A 66 -7.41 54.90 25.09
CA ARG A 66 -6.32 55.14 26.03
C ARG A 66 -6.90 56.03 27.13
N PHE A 67 -7.18 55.43 28.28
CA PHE A 67 -7.38 56.20 29.50
C PHE A 67 -6.09 56.94 29.79
N GLY A 68 -6.22 58.26 29.92
CA GLY A 68 -5.11 59.22 29.95
C GLY A 68 -4.14 58.98 31.09
N ASP A 69 -3.04 59.72 31.01
CA ASP A 69 -1.94 59.75 31.97
C ASP A 69 -2.43 59.89 33.42
N LYS A 70 -2.63 58.74 34.09
CA LYS A 70 -2.38 58.44 35.51
C LYS A 70 -3.04 57.12 35.86
N ASP A 71 -2.21 56.23 36.40
CA ASP A 71 -2.59 55.03 37.15
C ASP A 71 -3.36 53.95 36.38
N GLY A 72 -2.57 53.09 35.73
CA GLY A 72 -2.69 51.64 35.89
C GLY A 72 -4.05 51.02 35.64
N MET A 73 -4.34 50.68 34.39
CA MET A 73 -5.26 49.58 34.11
C MET A 73 -4.81 48.79 32.89
N VAL A 74 -4.08 47.71 33.14
CA VAL A 74 -3.86 46.64 32.17
C VAL A 74 -5.02 45.66 32.34
N VAL A 75 -6.01 45.70 31.45
CA VAL A 75 -6.96 44.60 31.28
C VAL A 75 -6.67 43.96 29.95
N GLY A 76 -5.70 43.03 29.98
CA GLY A 76 -5.50 42.04 28.93
C GLY A 76 -6.31 40.79 29.28
N ALA A 77 -7.23 40.39 28.41
CA ALA A 77 -7.84 39.06 28.45
C ALA A 77 -8.10 38.58 27.02
N VAL A 78 -7.02 38.23 26.31
CA VAL A 78 -7.10 37.39 25.12
C VAL A 78 -6.03 36.31 25.24
N VAL A 79 -6.32 35.27 26.03
CA VAL A 79 -5.79 33.90 25.92
C VAL A 79 -6.80 33.03 26.67
N GLY A 80 -7.30 31.89 26.22
CA GLY A 80 -7.10 31.11 25.02
C GLY A 80 -8.21 30.07 24.99
N GLY A 81 -8.71 29.74 23.80
CA GLY A 81 -9.90 28.90 23.69
C GLY A 81 -9.83 27.89 22.58
N LEU A 82 -8.65 27.42 22.16
CA LEU A 82 -8.56 26.41 21.12
C LEU A 82 -7.35 25.49 21.30
N LEU A 83 -7.30 24.70 22.37
CA LEU A 83 -6.61 23.40 22.37
C LEU A 83 -7.33 22.49 23.37
N GLY A 84 -8.10 21.53 22.87
CA GLY A 84 -8.82 20.61 23.75
C GLY A 84 -9.73 19.61 23.04
N ASN A 85 -9.37 19.13 21.86
CA ASN A 85 -9.97 17.89 21.35
C ASN A 85 -8.90 17.02 20.70
N GLN A 86 -8.20 16.27 21.55
CA GLN A 86 -7.76 14.92 21.22
C GLN A 86 -7.24 14.28 22.51
N VAL A 87 -7.95 13.25 22.98
CA VAL A 87 -7.45 12.02 23.64
C VAL A 87 -8.56 11.47 24.55
N GLY A 88 -9.12 10.32 24.17
CA GLY A 88 -9.74 9.39 25.11
C GLY A 88 -11.08 8.81 24.67
N LYS A 89 -11.06 7.59 24.11
CA LYS A 89 -12.22 6.69 24.09
C LYS A 89 -12.42 6.15 25.52
N GLY A 90 -13.54 6.48 26.16
CA GLY A 90 -13.94 5.86 27.42
C GLY A 90 -15.06 6.63 28.13
N ASP A 91 -16.01 5.90 28.72
CA ASP A 91 -17.23 6.38 29.41
C ASP A 91 -17.02 7.15 30.72
N GLY A 92 -15.86 7.77 30.92
CA GLY A 92 -15.55 8.50 32.14
C GLY A 92 -14.81 9.79 31.86
N ARG A 93 -15.55 10.89 31.58
CA ARG A 93 -15.14 12.30 31.76
C ARG A 93 -16.23 13.29 31.33
N LYS A 94 -17.27 13.44 32.15
CA LYS A 94 -17.95 14.74 32.33
C LYS A 94 -17.35 15.36 33.59
N LEU A 95 -17.04 16.66 33.54
CA LEU A 95 -16.46 17.51 34.60
C LEU A 95 -14.99 17.89 34.42
N ALA A 96 -14.67 18.58 33.34
CA ALA A 96 -13.54 19.50 33.32
C ALA A 96 -13.77 20.67 32.35
N THR A 97 -14.95 21.29 32.36
CA THR A 97 -15.20 22.54 31.61
C THR A 97 -16.34 23.34 32.21
N VAL A 98 -16.30 23.67 33.49
CA VAL A 98 -17.18 24.73 34.04
C VAL A 98 -16.48 25.42 35.20
N ALA A 99 -15.59 26.36 34.91
CA ALA A 99 -15.18 27.39 35.86
C ALA A 99 -14.46 28.52 35.10
N GLY A 100 -15.20 29.28 34.31
CA GLY A 100 -14.60 30.40 33.57
C GLY A 100 -15.55 31.25 32.75
N ALA A 101 -16.86 31.22 33.01
CA ALA A 101 -17.83 31.99 32.23
C ALA A 101 -18.87 32.76 33.06
N VAL A 102 -18.89 32.64 34.39
CA VAL A 102 -20.04 33.13 35.19
C VAL A 102 -19.72 34.40 36.00
N GLY A 103 -18.46 34.83 36.10
CA GLY A 103 -18.06 35.95 36.96
C GLY A 103 -17.91 37.33 36.30
N GLY A 104 -18.07 37.45 34.98
CA GLY A 104 -17.65 38.66 34.23
C GLY A 104 -18.78 39.56 33.70
N ALA A 105 -20.05 39.27 33.97
CA ALA A 105 -21.17 39.93 33.29
C ALA A 105 -21.88 41.04 34.12
N TYR A 106 -21.56 41.22 35.40
CA TYR A 106 -22.33 42.09 36.28
C TYR A 106 -21.74 43.48 36.56
N ALA A 107 -20.56 43.82 36.04
CA ALA A 107 -19.92 45.13 36.26
C ALA A 107 -20.06 46.12 35.08
N GLY A 108 -20.75 45.76 34.00
CA GLY A 108 -20.64 46.47 32.71
C GLY A 108 -21.87 47.26 32.25
N ARG A 109 -22.84 47.60 33.11
CA ARG A 109 -24.09 48.24 32.67
C ARG A 109 -24.19 49.75 32.92
N GLU A 110 -23.24 50.36 33.62
CA GLU A 110 -23.29 51.81 33.94
C GLU A 110 -22.23 52.65 33.19
N ILE A 111 -21.26 52.04 32.52
CA ILE A 111 -20.22 52.79 31.77
C ILE A 111 -20.69 53.21 30.37
N ASP A 112 -21.72 52.54 29.82
CA ASP A 112 -22.10 52.65 28.41
C ASP A 112 -23.08 53.80 28.08
N ARG A 113 -23.51 54.61 29.05
CA ARG A 113 -24.51 55.68 28.82
C ARG A 113 -23.97 57.11 28.74
N ARG A 114 -22.67 57.34 28.93
CA ARG A 114 -22.06 58.69 28.83
C ARG A 114 -20.79 58.81 27.99
N HIS A 115 -20.31 57.72 27.39
CA HIS A 115 -19.15 57.79 26.50
C HIS A 115 -19.61 57.77 25.04
N GLN A 116 -19.91 58.97 24.52
CA GLN A 116 -19.87 59.19 23.09
C GLN A 116 -18.39 59.34 22.68
N GLY A 117 -17.92 58.49 21.77
CA GLY A 117 -16.84 58.89 20.87
C GLY A 117 -15.49 58.20 21.02
N GLY A 118 -15.44 56.87 20.96
CA GLY A 118 -14.30 56.24 20.31
C GLY A 118 -14.35 56.58 18.81
N GLN A 119 -13.29 57.21 18.27
CA GLN A 119 -13.21 57.47 16.82
C GLN A 119 -13.25 56.13 16.06
N LYS A 120 -14.31 55.94 15.28
CA LYS A 120 -14.42 54.85 14.30
C LYS A 120 -13.49 55.18 13.15
N TYR A 121 -12.62 54.25 12.79
CA TYR A 121 -11.82 54.36 11.59
C TYR A 121 -12.00 53.09 10.75
N THR A 122 -11.96 53.27 9.44
CA THR A 122 -12.03 52.18 8.48
C THR A 122 -10.62 51.73 8.17
N GLU A 123 -10.36 50.44 8.31
CA GLU A 123 -9.10 49.82 7.91
C GLU A 123 -9.40 48.75 6.85
N VAL A 124 -8.58 48.70 5.80
CA VAL A 124 -8.65 47.61 4.82
C VAL A 124 -7.96 46.42 5.44
N GLU A 125 -8.71 45.36 5.71
CA GLU A 125 -8.19 44.11 6.24
C GLU A 125 -8.42 42.97 5.25
N GLN A 126 -7.44 42.07 5.14
CA GLN A 126 -7.56 40.87 4.33
C GLN A 126 -8.35 39.82 5.11
N VAL A 127 -9.59 39.56 4.68
CA VAL A 127 -10.47 38.56 5.28
C VAL A 127 -10.46 37.31 4.42
N CYS A 128 -9.96 36.20 4.97
CA CYS A 128 -9.95 34.90 4.31
C CYS A 128 -11.13 34.04 4.78
N GLU A 129 -11.97 33.62 3.85
CA GLU A 129 -13.09 32.71 4.07
C GLU A 129 -12.79 31.36 3.42
N THR A 130 -13.05 30.25 4.14
CA THR A 130 -12.99 28.92 3.56
C THR A 130 -14.28 28.65 2.81
N VAL A 131 -14.19 28.51 1.49
CA VAL A 131 -15.33 28.20 0.62
C VAL A 131 -15.25 26.73 0.22
N THR A 132 -16.37 26.05 0.41
CA THR A 132 -16.56 24.65 0.08
C THR A 132 -17.19 24.54 -1.32
N GLU A 133 -16.46 23.99 -2.29
CA GLU A 133 -16.91 23.89 -3.68
C GLU A 133 -16.80 22.44 -4.18
N PRO A 134 -17.78 21.98 -4.99
CA PRO A 134 -17.66 20.67 -5.63
C PRO A 134 -16.61 20.74 -6.74
N ARG A 135 -15.66 19.80 -6.73
CA ARG A 135 -14.65 19.61 -7.76
C ARG A 135 -14.75 18.21 -8.34
N GLU A 136 -14.58 18.10 -9.66
CA GLU A 136 -14.46 16.81 -10.32
C GLU A 136 -13.02 16.30 -10.12
N GLU A 137 -12.89 15.08 -9.59
CA GLU A 137 -11.60 14.44 -9.34
C GLU A 137 -11.56 13.08 -10.03
N ILE A 138 -10.48 12.79 -10.75
CA ILE A 138 -10.26 11.46 -11.31
C ILE A 138 -9.84 10.54 -10.16
N VAL A 139 -10.67 9.55 -9.88
CA VAL A 139 -10.45 8.61 -8.77
C VAL A 139 -9.85 7.28 -9.23
N GLY A 140 -9.85 7.03 -10.53
CA GLY A 140 -9.27 5.82 -11.11
C GLY A 140 -9.53 5.73 -12.61
N TYR A 141 -9.21 4.57 -13.16
CA TYR A 141 -9.36 4.26 -14.58
C TYR A 141 -9.94 2.85 -14.74
N ASP A 142 -10.96 2.73 -15.58
CA ASP A 142 -11.41 1.44 -16.11
C ASP A 142 -10.59 1.12 -17.36
N VAL A 143 -9.82 0.04 -17.27
CA VAL A 143 -8.85 -0.39 -18.27
C VAL A 143 -9.38 -1.62 -18.97
N THR A 144 -9.50 -1.54 -20.29
CA THR A 144 -9.71 -2.72 -21.14
C THR A 144 -8.35 -3.18 -21.62
N TYR A 145 -8.02 -4.44 -21.36
CA TYR A 145 -6.74 -5.05 -21.75
C TYR A 145 -6.96 -6.27 -22.62
N ARG A 146 -5.90 -6.69 -23.32
CA ARG A 146 -5.84 -7.94 -24.06
C ARG A 146 -4.78 -8.87 -23.45
N SER A 147 -5.15 -10.11 -23.19
CA SER A 147 -4.24 -11.17 -22.73
C SER A 147 -4.61 -12.48 -23.40
N GLU A 148 -3.62 -13.21 -23.93
CA GLU A 148 -3.82 -14.49 -24.65
C GLU A 148 -4.90 -14.44 -25.76
N GLY A 149 -5.09 -13.26 -26.36
CA GLY A 149 -6.08 -13.02 -27.42
C GLY A 149 -7.47 -12.60 -26.91
N GLU A 150 -7.77 -12.77 -25.63
CA GLU A 150 -9.02 -12.40 -25.01
C GLU A 150 -9.00 -10.96 -24.47
N LEU A 151 -10.16 -10.30 -24.45
CA LEU A 151 -10.32 -8.98 -23.85
C LEU A 151 -10.81 -9.13 -22.41
N GLY A 152 -10.12 -8.47 -21.48
CA GLY A 152 -10.53 -8.33 -20.09
C GLY A 152 -10.68 -6.87 -19.68
N SER A 153 -11.24 -6.65 -18.49
CA SER A 153 -11.34 -5.32 -17.88
C SER A 153 -10.89 -5.34 -16.43
N MET A 154 -10.22 -4.27 -15.99
CA MET A 154 -9.88 -4.07 -14.58
C MET A 154 -9.89 -2.58 -14.22
N ARG A 155 -9.98 -2.31 -12.92
CA ARG A 155 -9.87 -0.94 -12.38
C ARG A 155 -8.49 -0.72 -11.78
N VAL A 156 -7.91 0.44 -12.06
CA VAL A 156 -6.61 0.87 -11.52
C VAL A 156 -6.70 2.30 -11.00
N ASP A 157 -5.90 2.63 -9.98
CA ASP A 157 -5.94 3.95 -9.34
C ASP A 157 -5.23 5.05 -10.16
N ARG A 158 -4.29 4.65 -11.03
CA ARG A 158 -3.45 5.56 -11.82
C ARG A 158 -3.59 5.26 -13.29
N LYS A 159 -3.38 6.28 -14.13
CA LYS A 159 -3.47 6.14 -15.59
C LYS A 159 -2.49 5.04 -16.05
N PRO A 160 -2.96 3.98 -16.73
CA PRO A 160 -2.09 2.90 -17.14
C PRO A 160 -1.16 3.34 -18.28
N GLY A 161 -0.06 2.61 -18.43
CA GLY A 161 0.82 2.72 -19.59
C GLY A 161 0.32 1.87 -20.77
N ALA A 162 1.26 1.42 -21.61
CA ALA A 162 0.95 0.49 -22.71
C ALA A 162 0.57 -0.92 -22.23
N GLN A 163 1.00 -1.29 -21.03
CA GLN A 163 0.71 -2.58 -20.40
C GLN A 163 0.21 -2.38 -18.97
N VAL A 164 -0.56 -3.34 -18.49
CA VAL A 164 -1.10 -3.38 -17.12
C VAL A 164 -0.79 -4.72 -16.48
N LEU A 165 -0.39 -4.69 -15.20
CA LEU A 165 -0.16 -5.88 -14.39
C LEU A 165 -1.52 -6.50 -14.05
N LEU A 166 -1.73 -7.75 -14.48
CA LEU A 166 -2.94 -8.52 -14.22
C LEU A 166 -2.86 -9.30 -12.90
N GLY A 167 -1.64 -9.57 -12.44
CA GLY A 167 -1.35 -10.28 -11.20
C GLY A 167 -0.03 -11.02 -11.30
N GLU A 168 0.14 -12.03 -10.46
CA GLU A 168 1.29 -12.92 -10.43
C GLU A 168 0.81 -14.37 -10.48
N ARG A 169 1.57 -15.23 -11.16
CA ARG A 169 1.39 -16.69 -11.09
C ARG A 169 2.60 -17.36 -10.50
N ASP A 170 2.39 -18.53 -9.92
CA ASP A 170 3.48 -19.39 -9.48
C ASP A 170 4.04 -20.16 -10.68
N ARG A 171 5.31 -19.94 -10.97
CA ARG A 171 6.08 -20.70 -11.95
C ARG A 171 6.98 -21.67 -11.22
N ILE A 172 6.86 -22.97 -11.51
CA ILE A 172 7.79 -23.97 -10.99
C ILE A 172 9.14 -23.74 -11.66
N VAL A 173 10.17 -23.56 -10.84
CA VAL A 173 11.55 -23.35 -11.29
C VAL A 173 12.47 -24.51 -10.93
N GLY A 174 11.98 -25.47 -10.13
CA GLY A 174 12.67 -26.69 -9.79
C GLY A 174 11.93 -27.50 -8.73
N TYR A 175 12.60 -28.51 -8.21
CA TYR A 175 12.09 -29.43 -7.20
C TYR A 175 13.16 -29.66 -6.14
N ASP A 176 12.78 -29.52 -4.87
CA ASP A 176 13.57 -30.04 -3.74
C ASP A 176 13.24 -31.53 -3.58
N VAL A 177 14.22 -32.36 -3.92
CA VAL A 177 14.06 -33.81 -4.03
C VAL A 177 14.79 -34.50 -2.90
N THR A 178 14.05 -35.25 -2.09
CA THR A 178 14.62 -36.20 -1.13
C THR A 178 14.60 -37.58 -1.76
N TRP A 179 15.76 -38.23 -1.83
CA TRP A 179 15.92 -39.57 -2.43
C TRP A 179 16.44 -40.56 -1.41
N ARG A 180 16.19 -41.86 -1.66
CA ARG A 180 16.70 -42.98 -0.87
C ARG A 180 17.33 -44.04 -1.77
N TYR A 181 18.54 -44.45 -1.44
CA TYR A 181 19.25 -45.52 -2.13
C TYR A 181 20.10 -46.31 -1.13
N GLU A 182 19.98 -47.65 -1.13
CA GLU A 182 20.73 -48.55 -0.24
C GLU A 182 20.70 -48.15 1.26
N GLY A 183 19.56 -47.65 1.73
CA GLY A 183 19.37 -47.21 3.12
C GLY A 183 19.94 -45.83 3.45
N GLN A 184 20.63 -45.18 2.50
CA GLN A 184 21.05 -43.78 2.61
C GLN A 184 19.93 -42.88 2.08
N THR A 185 19.79 -41.70 2.70
CA THR A 185 18.86 -40.65 2.25
C THR A 185 19.64 -39.39 1.97
N GLY A 186 19.34 -38.71 0.86
CA GLY A 186 19.96 -37.45 0.48
C GLY A 186 18.96 -36.45 -0.08
N GLN A 187 19.39 -35.20 -0.20
CA GLN A 187 18.63 -34.12 -0.80
C GLN A 187 19.39 -33.53 -1.98
N LEU A 188 18.68 -33.11 -3.01
CA LEU A 188 19.23 -32.35 -4.13
C LEU A 188 18.12 -31.50 -4.77
N VAL A 189 18.52 -30.47 -5.50
CA VAL A 189 17.59 -29.65 -6.28
C VAL A 189 17.64 -30.09 -7.74
N MET A 190 16.48 -30.33 -8.34
CA MET A 190 16.34 -30.65 -9.77
C MET A 190 15.61 -29.53 -10.51
N ASP A 191 15.98 -29.28 -11.76
CA ASP A 191 15.26 -28.33 -12.63
C ASP A 191 13.94 -28.91 -13.16
N GLU A 192 13.87 -30.23 -13.31
CA GLU A 192 12.73 -30.97 -13.86
C GLU A 192 12.09 -31.88 -12.81
N ASP A 193 10.86 -32.33 -13.07
CA ASP A 193 10.16 -33.27 -12.21
C ASP A 193 10.95 -34.59 -12.13
N PRO A 194 11.39 -35.02 -10.92
CA PRO A 194 12.17 -36.24 -10.76
C PRO A 194 11.41 -37.53 -11.06
N GLY A 195 10.06 -37.48 -11.13
CA GLY A 195 9.22 -38.67 -11.12
C GLY A 195 9.41 -39.52 -9.86
N ASP A 196 9.11 -40.81 -9.95
CA ASP A 196 9.12 -41.72 -8.78
C ASP A 196 10.51 -42.31 -8.47
N ARG A 197 11.46 -42.22 -9.41
CA ARG A 197 12.78 -42.87 -9.31
C ARG A 197 13.86 -42.13 -10.08
N LEU A 198 15.06 -42.09 -9.50
CA LEU A 198 16.23 -41.46 -10.12
C LEU A 198 17.24 -42.52 -10.54
N PRO A 199 17.79 -42.46 -11.77
CA PRO A 199 18.83 -43.38 -12.19
C PRO A 199 20.11 -43.17 -11.35
N VAL A 200 20.79 -44.26 -11.04
CA VAL A 200 22.07 -44.25 -10.33
C VAL A 200 23.15 -44.77 -11.29
N ALA A 201 24.21 -43.98 -11.47
CA ALA A 201 25.37 -44.35 -12.27
C ALA A 201 26.62 -44.23 -11.39
N ASP A 202 27.44 -45.29 -11.36
CA ASP A 202 28.67 -45.34 -10.57
C ASP A 202 28.48 -45.01 -9.07
N GLY A 203 27.31 -45.35 -8.51
CA GLY A 203 26.96 -45.09 -7.11
C GLY A 203 26.52 -43.65 -6.82
N VAL A 204 26.41 -42.79 -7.83
CA VAL A 204 25.95 -41.41 -7.71
C VAL A 204 24.59 -41.25 -8.39
N ILE A 205 23.71 -40.44 -7.82
CA ILE A 205 22.45 -40.08 -8.46
C ILE A 205 22.76 -39.36 -9.78
N ALA A 206 22.37 -39.97 -10.90
CA ALA A 206 22.55 -39.39 -12.23
C ALA A 206 21.43 -38.37 -12.46
N VAL A 207 21.68 -37.13 -12.07
CA VAL A 207 20.82 -36.00 -12.43
C VAL A 207 21.17 -35.54 -13.85
N ALA A 208 20.15 -35.39 -14.70
CA ALA A 208 20.31 -34.73 -15.99
C ALA A 208 20.61 -33.24 -15.73
N GLY A 209 21.89 -32.89 -15.66
CA GLY A 209 22.31 -31.50 -15.64
C GLY A 209 22.04 -30.86 -17.00
N LYS A 210 21.73 -29.55 -17.01
CA LYS A 210 21.54 -28.71 -18.21
C LYS A 210 22.68 -28.82 -19.25
N ASP A 211 23.82 -29.37 -18.89
CA ASP A 211 25.02 -29.47 -19.71
C ASP A 211 25.31 -30.88 -20.27
N THR A 212 24.37 -31.82 -20.28
CA THR A 212 24.61 -33.13 -20.90
C THR A 212 24.43 -33.02 -22.43
N PRO A 213 25.51 -33.10 -23.25
CA PRO A 213 25.35 -33.06 -24.70
C PRO A 213 24.57 -34.28 -25.16
N PRO A 214 23.73 -34.19 -26.21
CA PRO A 214 23.08 -35.36 -26.77
C PRO A 214 24.15 -36.37 -27.16
N LYS A 215 24.13 -37.54 -26.53
CA LYS A 215 24.94 -38.68 -26.98
C LYS A 215 24.34 -39.16 -28.29
N GLY A 216 25.03 -38.83 -29.39
CA GLY A 216 24.77 -39.39 -30.72
C GLY A 216 25.28 -40.82 -30.85
#